data_AF-A0A6J7K2L4-F1
#
_entry.id   AF-A0A6J7K2L4-F1
#
_cell.length_a   1.000
_cell.length_b   1.000
_cell.length_c   1.000
_cell.angle_alpha   90.00
_cell.angle_beta   90.00
_cell.angle_gamma   90.00
#
_symmetry.space_group_name_H-M   'P 1'
#
loop_
_entity.id
_entity.type
_entity.pdbx_description
1 polymer ?
#
loop_
_entity_poly.entity_id
_entity_poly.type
_entity_poly.pdbx_seq_one_letter_code
_entity_poly.pdbx_strand_id
1 'polypeptide(L)'
;MTTLKQALATLGLVAGQSLDDARSRYRELLLVTHPDVASDGRSTAQATNDTIAVTTAFDVIRDAVERGDGHLIPPPPADEPQTASAEEGCKHRPGPGVGASHETCEIFADGDTLFIAAPPPEAFAMLLEAGSRVGGIGYVDRNLGILELIVRFEGGPSCSVLITMQGRAFGTDAFITMESIEADPTPALAPVIDALLEELADLGGL
;
A
#
# COMPACT_ATOMS: atom_id res chain seq x y z
N MET A 1 -8.25 6.11 20.92
CA MET A 1 -7.16 5.20 20.53
C MET A 1 -7.68 3.78 20.69
N THR A 2 -7.65 2.98 19.63
CA THR A 2 -8.09 1.56 19.66
C THR A 2 -7.03 0.73 20.38
N THR A 3 -7.44 -0.08 21.36
CA THR A 3 -6.52 -0.96 22.10
C THR A 3 -6.34 -2.31 21.40
N LEU A 4 -5.24 -3.03 21.69
CA LEU A 4 -4.99 -4.36 21.09
C LEU A 4 -6.14 -5.36 21.37
N LYS A 5 -6.76 -5.27 22.54
CA LYS A 5 -7.95 -6.06 22.91
C LYS A 5 -9.17 -5.73 22.04
N GLN A 6 -9.39 -4.44 21.74
CA GLN A 6 -10.48 -4.00 20.85
C GLN A 6 -10.21 -4.42 19.40
N ALA A 7 -8.96 -4.29 18.96
CA ALA A 7 -8.52 -4.69 17.63
C ALA A 7 -8.70 -6.20 17.37
N LEU A 8 -8.30 -7.04 18.31
CA LEU A 8 -8.54 -8.49 18.27
C LEU A 8 -10.04 -8.81 18.18
N ALA A 9 -10.87 -8.13 18.96
CA ALA A 9 -12.31 -8.31 18.92
C ALA A 9 -12.93 -7.89 17.57
N THR A 10 -12.47 -6.79 16.97
CA THR A 10 -12.94 -6.33 15.65
C THR A 10 -12.61 -7.30 14.53
N LEU A 11 -11.45 -7.97 14.59
CA LEU A 11 -11.05 -8.97 13.58
C LEU A 11 -11.46 -10.40 13.93
N GLY A 12 -12.08 -10.62 15.09
CA GLY A 12 -12.50 -11.95 15.54
C GLY A 12 -11.33 -12.89 15.84
N LEU A 13 -10.19 -12.34 16.28
CA LEU A 13 -8.94 -13.06 16.53
C LEU A 13 -8.66 -13.22 18.03
N VAL A 14 -7.80 -14.17 18.35
CA VAL A 14 -7.26 -14.38 19.70
C VAL A 14 -5.74 -14.25 19.71
N ALA A 15 -5.17 -13.91 20.87
CA ALA A 15 -3.72 -13.88 21.05
C ALA A 15 -3.08 -15.25 20.80
N GLY A 16 -1.87 -15.25 20.26
CA GLY A 16 -1.14 -16.46 19.86
C GLY A 16 -1.45 -16.95 18.44
N GLN A 17 -2.42 -16.36 17.74
CA GLN A 17 -2.58 -16.56 16.30
C GLN A 17 -1.48 -15.85 15.51
N SER A 18 -1.29 -16.26 14.26
CA SER A 18 -0.30 -15.68 13.38
C SER A 18 -0.73 -14.33 12.79
N LEU A 19 0.25 -13.54 12.35
CA LEU A 19 -0.02 -12.36 11.53
C LEU A 19 -0.68 -12.74 10.17
N ASP A 20 -0.41 -13.94 9.65
CA ASP A 20 -1.05 -14.44 8.42
C ASP A 20 -2.54 -14.79 8.60
N ASP A 21 -2.92 -15.30 9.78
CA ASP A 21 -4.33 -15.46 10.16
C ASP A 21 -5.01 -14.09 10.26
N ALA A 22 -4.31 -13.09 10.82
CA ALA A 22 -4.83 -11.73 10.89
C ALA A 22 -5.01 -11.10 9.50
N ARG A 23 -4.05 -11.30 8.59
CA ARG A 23 -4.13 -10.87 7.19
C ARG A 23 -5.31 -11.51 6.48
N SER A 24 -5.51 -12.81 6.67
CA SER A 24 -6.62 -13.56 6.05
C SER A 24 -7.98 -13.04 6.53
N ARG A 25 -8.15 -12.85 7.84
CA ARG A 25 -9.39 -12.28 8.41
C ARG A 25 -9.64 -10.84 8.03
N TYR A 26 -8.58 -10.03 7.97
CA TYR A 26 -8.67 -8.66 7.49
C TYR A 26 -9.17 -8.61 6.04
N ARG A 27 -8.62 -9.44 5.14
CA ARG A 27 -9.06 -9.52 3.74
C ARG A 27 -10.52 -9.97 3.62
N GLU A 28 -10.92 -11.01 4.35
CA GLU A 28 -12.32 -11.46 4.40
C GLU A 28 -13.27 -10.34 4.81
N LEU A 29 -12.93 -9.59 5.87
CA LEU A 29 -13.76 -8.51 6.38
C LEU A 29 -13.78 -7.30 5.45
N LEU A 30 -12.65 -6.96 4.81
CA LEU A 30 -12.57 -5.85 3.85
C LEU A 30 -13.45 -6.12 2.61
N LEU A 31 -13.40 -7.34 2.09
CA LEU A 31 -14.22 -7.77 0.94
C LEU A 31 -15.73 -7.74 1.23
N VAL A 32 -16.13 -7.96 2.49
CA VAL A 32 -17.56 -7.98 2.91
C VAL A 32 -18.05 -6.60 3.40
N THR A 33 -17.13 -5.71 3.74
CA THR A 33 -17.42 -4.37 4.30
C THR A 33 -17.33 -3.27 3.25
N HIS A 34 -16.75 -3.54 2.08
CA HIS A 34 -16.53 -2.54 1.05
C HIS A 34 -17.84 -1.89 0.56
N PRO A 35 -17.90 -0.55 0.44
CA PRO A 35 -19.12 0.17 0.06
C PRO A 35 -19.64 -0.20 -1.34
N ASP A 36 -18.80 -0.70 -2.25
CA ASP A 36 -19.24 -1.14 -3.59
C ASP A 36 -19.92 -2.52 -3.61
N VAL A 37 -19.83 -3.31 -2.54
CA VAL A 37 -20.56 -4.60 -2.42
C VAL A 37 -21.68 -4.54 -1.40
N ALA A 38 -21.77 -3.47 -0.60
CA ALA A 38 -22.81 -3.23 0.38
C ALA A 38 -24.15 -2.84 -0.29
N SER A 39 -24.77 -3.82 -0.96
CA SER A 39 -26.15 -3.76 -1.47
C SER A 39 -27.20 -3.88 -0.35
N ASP A 40 -26.76 -4.15 0.87
CA ASP A 40 -27.58 -4.65 1.97
C ASP A 40 -27.92 -3.55 2.98
N GLY A 41 -28.66 -2.52 2.57
CA GLY A 41 -29.36 -1.58 3.48
C GLY A 41 -28.49 -0.79 4.48
N ARG A 42 -27.16 -0.94 4.46
CA ARG A 42 -26.21 -0.17 5.25
C ARG A 42 -25.99 1.17 4.58
N SER A 43 -26.09 2.25 5.35
CA SER A 43 -25.71 3.58 4.88
C SER A 43 -24.24 3.55 4.44
N THR A 44 -23.89 4.24 3.34
CA THR A 44 -22.51 4.40 2.87
C THR A 44 -21.58 4.89 3.99
N ALA A 45 -22.08 5.75 4.87
CA ALA A 45 -21.33 6.21 6.05
C ALA A 45 -21.00 5.09 7.05
N GLN A 46 -21.88 4.09 7.18
CA GLN A 46 -21.65 2.92 8.04
C GLN A 46 -20.59 2.00 7.43
N ALA A 47 -20.65 1.74 6.12
CA ALA A 47 -19.64 0.94 5.42
C ALA A 47 -18.24 1.59 5.49
N THR A 48 -18.17 2.92 5.38
CA THR A 48 -16.94 3.68 5.58
C THR A 48 -16.42 3.54 7.01
N ASN A 49 -17.27 3.70 8.03
CA ASN A 49 -16.87 3.56 9.43
C ASN A 49 -16.41 2.14 9.77
N ASP A 50 -17.08 1.12 9.24
CA ASP A 50 -16.73 -0.28 9.42
C ASP A 50 -15.36 -0.57 8.76
N THR A 51 -15.11 -0.02 7.57
CA THR A 51 -13.81 -0.13 6.88
C THR A 51 -12.69 0.54 7.68
N ILE A 52 -12.94 1.73 8.24
CA ILE A 52 -12.00 2.43 9.11
C ILE A 52 -11.71 1.59 10.36
N ALA A 53 -12.74 0.99 10.98
CA ALA A 53 -12.58 0.18 12.18
C ALA A 53 -11.76 -1.09 11.91
N VAL A 54 -12.05 -1.80 10.82
CA VAL A 54 -11.31 -3.01 10.39
C VAL A 54 -9.85 -2.70 10.08
N THR A 55 -9.59 -1.59 9.40
CA THR A 55 -8.21 -1.15 9.08
C THR A 55 -7.45 -0.75 10.35
N THR A 56 -8.07 0.06 11.21
CA THR A 56 -7.47 0.48 12.49
C THR A 56 -7.15 -0.72 13.39
N ALA A 57 -8.01 -1.74 13.40
CA ALA A 57 -7.78 -2.95 14.17
C ALA A 57 -6.57 -3.73 13.67
N PHE A 58 -6.41 -3.89 12.35
CA PHE A 58 -5.25 -4.60 11.80
C PHE A 58 -3.93 -3.87 12.09
N ASP A 59 -3.90 -2.54 11.96
CA ASP A 59 -2.71 -1.73 12.27
C ASP A 59 -2.24 -1.93 13.72
N VAL A 60 -3.17 -1.92 14.68
CA VAL A 60 -2.84 -2.13 16.10
C VAL A 60 -2.28 -3.54 16.36
N ILE A 61 -2.75 -4.56 15.63
CA ILE A 61 -2.24 -5.93 15.73
C ILE A 61 -0.83 -6.03 15.12
N ARG A 62 -0.62 -5.47 13.92
CA ARG A 62 0.68 -5.46 13.25
C ARG A 62 1.73 -4.78 14.12
N ASP A 63 1.44 -3.57 14.60
CA ASP A 63 2.35 -2.81 15.45
C ASP A 63 2.68 -3.56 16.76
N ALA A 64 1.76 -4.39 17.27
CA ALA A 64 2.01 -5.22 18.45
C ALA A 64 2.92 -6.42 18.14
N VAL A 65 2.75 -7.05 16.97
CA VAL A 65 3.58 -8.16 16.48
C VAL A 65 5.00 -7.68 16.20
N GLU A 66 5.16 -6.54 15.50
CA GLU A 66 6.46 -5.93 15.19
C GLU A 66 7.24 -5.53 16.46
N ARG A 67 6.55 -5.05 17.50
CA ARG A 67 7.16 -4.76 18.81
C ARG A 67 7.51 -6.02 19.62
N GLY A 68 6.99 -7.18 19.24
CA GLY A 68 7.15 -8.45 19.94
C GLY A 68 8.30 -9.33 19.42
N ASP A 69 9.11 -8.85 18.48
CA ASP A 69 10.20 -9.59 17.83
C ASP A 69 9.75 -10.96 17.25
N GLY A 70 8.56 -11.04 16.66
CA GLY A 70 8.02 -12.31 16.16
C GLY A 70 6.84 -12.20 15.20
N HIS A 71 6.23 -13.35 14.86
CA HIS A 71 5.11 -13.49 13.93
C HIS A 71 3.75 -13.74 14.62
N LEU A 72 3.77 -13.96 15.93
CA LEU A 72 2.59 -14.30 16.72
C LEU A 72 2.01 -13.05 17.39
N ILE A 73 0.69 -12.96 17.42
CA ILE A 73 -0.02 -11.84 18.05
C ILE A 73 0.20 -11.92 19.57
N PRO A 74 0.82 -10.91 20.20
CA PRO A 74 1.08 -10.94 21.63
C PRO A 74 -0.24 -10.84 22.42
N PRO A 75 -0.27 -11.38 23.66
CA PRO A 75 -1.41 -11.19 24.54
C PRO A 75 -1.64 -9.71 24.82
N PRO A 76 -2.90 -9.24 24.89
CA PRO A 76 -3.19 -7.86 25.25
C PRO A 76 -2.61 -7.55 26.64
N PRO A 77 -2.05 -6.34 26.85
CA PRO A 77 -1.58 -5.94 28.16
C PRO A 77 -2.74 -6.03 29.16
N ALA A 78 -2.46 -6.55 30.36
CA ALA A 78 -3.44 -6.58 31.43
C ALA A 78 -3.88 -5.13 31.75
N ASP A 79 -5.16 -4.92 32.02
CA ASP A 79 -5.73 -3.62 32.39
C ASP A 79 -5.12 -3.14 33.73
N GLU A 80 -3.94 -2.51 33.67
CA GLU A 80 -3.37 -1.74 34.77
C GLU A 80 -3.65 -0.25 34.56
N PRO A 81 -4.21 0.47 35.57
CA PRO A 81 -4.59 1.86 35.42
C PRO A 81 -3.37 2.77 35.24
N GLN A 82 -3.29 3.44 34.09
CA GLN A 82 -2.27 4.44 33.79
C GLN A 82 -2.49 5.71 34.65
N THR A 83 -1.64 5.92 35.64
CA THR A 83 -1.45 7.23 36.27
C THR A 83 -0.58 8.10 35.38
N ALA A 84 -1.14 9.24 34.95
CA ALA A 84 -0.44 10.29 34.23
C ALA A 84 0.76 10.84 35.03
N SER A 85 1.88 11.10 34.36
CA SER A 85 2.80 12.15 34.80
C SER A 85 3.71 12.68 33.67
N ALA A 86 3.66 14.00 33.56
CA ALA A 86 4.47 15.04 32.94
C ALA A 86 5.77 14.73 32.14
N GLU A 87 5.86 15.49 31.04
CA GLU A 87 7.00 16.08 30.33
C GLU A 87 8.42 15.93 30.93
N GLU A 88 9.38 15.51 30.10
CA GLU A 88 10.77 15.98 30.13
C GLU A 88 11.44 15.78 28.76
N GLY A 89 12.12 16.82 28.28
CA GLY A 89 12.71 16.86 26.94
C GLY A 89 14.06 16.13 26.79
N CYS A 90 14.72 16.47 25.68
CA CYS A 90 16.07 16.09 25.23
C CYS A 90 16.21 14.96 24.19
N LYS A 91 16.58 15.42 22.98
CA LYS A 91 17.65 14.92 22.10
C LYS A 91 17.26 13.84 21.08
N HIS A 92 16.92 14.36 19.91
CA HIS A 92 17.14 13.73 18.60
C HIS A 92 18.53 13.09 18.57
N ARG A 93 18.58 11.75 18.58
CA ARG A 93 19.76 10.96 18.30
C ARG A 93 19.59 10.42 16.87
N PRO A 94 20.59 10.54 15.98
CA PRO A 94 20.53 9.81 14.71
C PRO A 94 20.66 8.33 15.05
N GLY A 95 19.60 7.56 14.80
CA GLY A 95 19.67 6.11 14.85
C GLY A 95 20.70 5.62 13.84
N PRO A 96 21.57 4.65 14.20
CA PRO A 96 22.50 4.06 13.26
C PRO A 96 21.72 3.37 12.14
N GLY A 97 22.16 3.56 10.90
CA GLY A 97 21.56 2.95 9.72
C GLY A 97 21.36 1.45 9.93
N VAL A 98 20.10 1.05 10.01
CA VAL A 98 19.69 -0.33 9.86
C VAL A 98 19.72 -0.55 8.36
N GLY A 99 20.74 -1.25 7.88
CA GLY A 99 20.70 -1.82 6.54
C GLY A 99 19.44 -2.66 6.46
N ALA A 100 18.48 -2.21 5.64
CA ALA A 100 17.30 -2.97 5.32
C ALA A 100 17.79 -4.29 4.75
N SER A 101 17.61 -5.36 5.51
CA SER A 101 17.47 -6.69 4.94
C SER A 101 16.47 -6.56 3.81
N HIS A 102 16.89 -6.97 2.62
CA HIS A 102 16.09 -7.00 1.41
C HIS A 102 14.90 -7.95 1.61
N GLU A 103 13.85 -7.45 2.24
CA GLU A 103 12.54 -8.06 2.15
C GLU A 103 12.00 -7.61 0.80
N THR A 104 11.85 -8.58 -0.11
CA THR A 104 11.30 -8.38 -1.45
C THR A 104 10.02 -7.56 -1.37
N CYS A 105 10.00 -6.39 -2.01
CA CYS A 105 8.82 -5.54 -2.09
C CYS A 105 7.75 -6.27 -2.94
N GLU A 106 6.58 -6.55 -2.36
CA GLU A 106 5.47 -7.16 -3.08
C GLU A 106 4.86 -6.17 -4.08
N ILE A 107 4.74 -6.57 -5.34
CA ILE A 107 4.22 -5.74 -6.43
C ILE A 107 3.27 -6.60 -7.27
N PHE A 108 2.08 -6.08 -7.56
CA PHE A 108 1.10 -6.76 -8.41
C PHE A 108 0.25 -5.77 -9.21
N ALA A 109 -0.27 -6.23 -10.34
CA ALA A 109 -1.21 -5.48 -11.17
C ALA A 109 -2.65 -6.01 -11.01
N ASP A 110 -3.60 -5.09 -11.04
CA ASP A 110 -5.01 -5.35 -11.27
C ASP A 110 -5.52 -4.39 -12.35
N GLY A 111 -5.63 -4.89 -13.59
CA GLY A 111 -6.04 -4.09 -14.73
C GLY A 111 -5.10 -2.91 -15.02
N ASP A 112 -5.56 -1.72 -14.70
CA ASP A 112 -4.86 -0.43 -14.89
C ASP A 112 -4.20 0.10 -13.62
N THR A 113 -4.21 -0.69 -12.55
CA THR A 113 -3.69 -0.30 -11.24
C THR A 113 -2.53 -1.21 -10.83
N LEU A 114 -1.42 -0.60 -10.42
CA LEU A 114 -0.30 -1.29 -9.77
C LEU A 114 -0.34 -1.04 -8.26
N PHE A 115 -0.28 -2.11 -7.47
CA PHE A 115 -0.01 -2.01 -6.04
C PHE A 115 1.48 -2.25 -5.79
N ILE A 116 2.09 -1.37 -5.00
CA ILE A 116 3.49 -1.49 -4.56
C ILE A 116 3.49 -1.49 -3.02
N ALA A 117 4.01 -2.55 -2.41
CA ALA A 117 4.16 -2.67 -0.96
C ALA A 117 5.33 -1.81 -0.43
N ALA A 118 5.30 -0.52 -0.75
CA ALA A 118 6.22 0.50 -0.31
C ALA A 118 5.47 1.81 -0.03
N PRO A 119 5.93 2.63 0.92
CA PRO A 119 5.35 3.94 1.16
C PRO A 119 5.52 4.84 -0.08
N PRO A 120 4.68 5.89 -0.23
CA PRO A 120 4.64 6.69 -1.45
C PRO A 120 6.00 7.23 -1.94
N PRO A 121 6.91 7.71 -1.07
CA PRO A 121 8.21 8.21 -1.54
C PRO A 121 9.11 7.14 -2.17
N GLU A 122 9.03 5.89 -1.70
CA GLU A 122 9.80 4.74 -2.21
C GLU A 122 9.13 4.15 -3.45
N ALA A 123 7.81 3.93 -3.41
CA ALA A 123 7.06 3.50 -4.59
C ALA A 123 7.25 4.47 -5.76
N PHE A 124 7.29 5.78 -5.49
CA PHE A 124 7.53 6.79 -6.53
C PHE A 124 8.94 6.67 -7.11
N ALA A 125 9.95 6.44 -6.27
CA ALA A 125 11.33 6.26 -6.73
C ALA A 125 11.45 5.00 -7.61
N MET A 126 10.81 3.89 -7.19
CA MET A 126 10.78 2.64 -7.95
C MET A 126 10.09 2.82 -9.31
N LEU A 127 8.91 3.46 -9.35
CA LEU A 127 8.19 3.72 -10.59
C LEU A 127 8.90 4.70 -11.51
N LEU A 128 9.58 5.72 -10.96
CA LEU A 128 10.39 6.63 -11.75
C LEU A 128 11.56 5.90 -12.41
N GLU A 129 12.23 5.02 -11.68
CA GLU A 129 13.33 4.23 -12.22
C GLU A 129 12.84 3.22 -13.26
N ALA A 130 11.85 2.40 -12.92
CA ALA A 130 11.24 1.44 -13.85
C ALA A 130 10.70 2.14 -15.11
N GLY A 131 9.96 3.24 -14.93
CA GLY A 131 9.41 4.03 -16.02
C GLY A 131 10.47 4.60 -16.96
N SER A 132 11.65 4.97 -16.44
CA SER A 132 12.78 5.45 -17.27
C SER A 132 13.41 4.37 -18.15
N ARG A 133 13.19 3.09 -17.82
CA ARG A 133 13.65 1.95 -18.61
C ARG A 133 12.60 1.51 -19.64
N VAL A 134 11.32 1.62 -19.29
CA VAL A 134 10.18 1.34 -20.18
C VAL A 134 10.00 2.43 -21.24
N GLY A 135 10.26 3.69 -20.91
CA GLY A 135 10.04 4.82 -21.82
C GLY A 135 10.74 6.12 -21.41
N GLY A 136 10.41 7.20 -22.11
CA GLY A 136 10.91 8.53 -21.78
C GLY A 136 10.10 9.18 -20.66
N ILE A 137 10.72 9.95 -19.77
CA ILE A 137 9.99 10.71 -18.75
C ILE A 137 9.46 12.02 -19.37
N GLY A 138 8.13 12.19 -19.41
CA GLY A 138 7.46 13.39 -19.91
C GLY A 138 7.25 14.45 -18.84
N TYR A 139 6.83 14.03 -17.65
CA TYR A 139 6.51 14.92 -16.52
C TYR A 139 6.71 14.22 -15.18
N VAL A 140 7.10 14.99 -14.15
CA VAL A 140 7.31 14.50 -12.79
C VAL A 140 6.80 15.53 -11.79
N ASP A 141 5.87 15.14 -10.94
CA ASP A 141 5.46 15.88 -9.76
C ASP A 141 5.40 14.96 -8.54
N ARG A 142 6.46 14.99 -7.74
CA ARG A 142 6.58 14.17 -6.54
C ARG A 142 5.61 14.58 -5.44
N ASN A 143 5.19 15.85 -5.39
CA ASN A 143 4.30 16.33 -4.34
C ASN A 143 2.86 15.86 -4.59
N LEU A 144 2.46 15.80 -5.86
CA LEU A 144 1.16 15.30 -6.27
C LEU A 144 1.15 13.79 -6.59
N GLY A 145 2.31 13.14 -6.59
CA GLY A 145 2.42 11.72 -6.94
C GLY A 145 2.10 11.47 -8.41
N ILE A 146 2.46 12.39 -9.30
CA ILE A 146 2.18 12.30 -10.73
C ILE A 146 3.49 12.00 -11.48
N LEU A 147 3.46 11.00 -12.34
CA LEU A 147 4.53 10.63 -13.26
C LEU A 147 3.93 10.43 -14.65
N GLU A 148 4.48 11.07 -15.66
CA GLU A 148 4.11 10.83 -17.06
C GLU A 148 5.27 10.16 -17.79
N LEU A 149 4.96 9.09 -18.50
CA LEU A 149 5.88 8.41 -19.40
C LEU A 149 5.44 8.61 -20.85
N ILE A 150 6.41 8.72 -21.75
CA ILE A 150 6.22 8.69 -23.19
C ILE A 150 6.76 7.37 -23.70
N VAL A 151 5.86 6.49 -24.12
CA VAL A 151 6.20 5.15 -24.65
C VAL A 151 5.99 5.11 -26.15
N ARG A 152 6.83 4.36 -26.86
CA ARG A 152 6.68 4.13 -28.30
C ARG A 152 6.47 2.65 -28.56
N PHE A 153 5.32 2.30 -29.13
CA PHE A 153 5.06 0.93 -29.58
C PHE A 153 5.81 0.64 -30.88
N GLU A 154 6.38 -0.56 -31.00
CA GLU A 154 7.01 -1.00 -32.24
C GLU A 154 5.98 -1.05 -33.37
N GLY A 155 6.19 -0.24 -34.42
CA GLY A 155 5.24 -0.10 -35.53
C GLY A 155 3.90 0.58 -35.15
N GLY A 156 3.73 1.04 -33.91
CA GLY A 156 2.55 1.73 -33.41
C GLY A 156 2.81 3.20 -33.05
N PRO A 157 1.82 3.92 -32.47
CA PRO A 157 1.96 5.33 -32.12
C PRO A 157 2.84 5.54 -30.87
N SER A 158 3.24 6.80 -30.66
CA SER A 158 3.71 7.26 -29.36
C SER A 158 2.53 7.52 -28.44
N CYS A 159 2.61 7.10 -27.19
CA CYS A 159 1.55 7.28 -26.21
C CYS A 159 2.06 8.03 -24.97
N SER A 160 1.21 8.89 -24.42
CA SER A 160 1.38 9.44 -23.08
C SER A 160 0.75 8.46 -22.09
N VAL A 161 1.52 8.07 -21.09
CA VAL A 161 1.09 7.20 -19.99
C VAL A 161 1.12 8.02 -18.71
N LEU A 162 -0.05 8.29 -18.15
CA LEU A 162 -0.18 9.04 -16.91
C LEU A 162 -0.31 8.08 -15.74
N ILE A 163 0.61 8.21 -14.78
CA ILE A 163 0.63 7.43 -13.54
C ILE A 163 0.32 8.40 -12.40
N THR A 164 -0.72 8.10 -11.63
CA THR A 164 -1.07 8.85 -10.42
C THR A 164 -1.02 7.94 -9.21
N MET A 165 -0.35 8.40 -8.16
CA MET A 165 -0.04 7.60 -6.99
C MET A 165 -0.85 8.04 -5.79
N GLN A 166 -1.41 7.08 -5.08
CA GLN A 166 -2.16 7.34 -3.86
C GLN A 166 -1.70 6.39 -2.76
N GLY A 167 -1.20 6.97 -1.67
CA GLY A 167 -0.82 6.19 -0.50
C GLY A 167 -2.01 5.41 0.07
N ARG A 168 -1.72 4.21 0.53
CA ARG A 168 -2.62 3.29 1.22
C ARG A 168 -1.99 2.89 2.55
N ALA A 169 -2.77 2.20 3.38
CA ALA A 169 -2.31 1.74 4.69
C ALA A 169 -1.11 0.76 4.59
N PHE A 170 -0.95 0.05 3.47
CA PHE A 170 0.05 -1.02 3.31
C PHE A 170 0.95 -0.87 2.08
N GLY A 171 0.90 0.27 1.41
CA GLY A 171 1.61 0.47 0.17
C GLY A 171 1.10 1.68 -0.60
N THR A 172 1.31 1.67 -1.89
CA THR A 172 0.89 2.73 -2.78
C THR A 172 0.19 2.13 -3.98
N ASP A 173 -1.02 2.61 -4.26
CA ASP A 173 -1.68 2.35 -5.54
C ASP A 173 -1.13 3.34 -6.56
N ALA A 174 -0.79 2.85 -7.74
CA ALA A 174 -0.47 3.64 -8.92
C ALA A 174 -1.51 3.34 -10.00
N PHE A 175 -2.36 4.32 -10.28
CA PHE A 175 -3.39 4.27 -11.32
C PHE A 175 -2.79 4.75 -12.64
N ILE A 176 -2.96 3.95 -13.68
CA ILE A 176 -2.27 4.13 -14.95
C ILE A 176 -3.30 4.32 -16.06
N THR A 177 -3.22 5.44 -16.76
CA THR A 177 -3.99 5.67 -17.97
C THR A 177 -3.05 5.92 -19.14
N MET A 178 -3.51 5.68 -20.36
CA MET A 178 -2.71 5.89 -21.56
C MET A 178 -3.56 6.48 -22.67
N GLU A 179 -2.97 7.40 -23.43
CA GLU A 179 -3.56 8.00 -24.62
C GLU A 179 -2.53 8.06 -25.75
N SER A 180 -2.97 7.81 -26.98
CA SER A 180 -2.15 8.09 -28.17
C SER A 180 -1.92 9.59 -28.30
N ILE A 181 -0.65 9.99 -28.52
CA ILE A 181 -0.27 11.37 -28.81
C ILE A 181 -0.60 11.71 -30.28
N GLU A 182 -0.59 10.68 -31.12
CA GLU A 182 -0.95 10.78 -32.54
C GLU A 182 -2.47 10.62 -32.70
N ALA A 183 -3.01 11.00 -33.86
CA ALA A 183 -4.42 10.83 -34.20
C ALA A 183 -4.83 9.37 -34.50
N ASP A 184 -4.09 8.42 -33.91
CA ASP A 184 -4.31 6.99 -33.99
C ASP A 184 -5.06 6.49 -32.75
N PRO A 185 -5.77 5.36 -32.83
CA PRO A 185 -6.38 4.74 -31.66
C PRO A 185 -5.33 4.39 -30.60
N THR A 186 -5.63 4.68 -29.34
CA THR A 186 -4.79 4.27 -28.21
C THR A 186 -4.70 2.72 -28.17
N PRO A 187 -3.48 2.15 -28.17
CA PRO A 187 -3.26 0.72 -27.98
C PRO A 187 -3.76 0.22 -26.62
N ALA A 188 -3.78 -1.10 -26.43
CA ALA A 188 -4.06 -1.69 -25.12
C ALA A 188 -2.98 -1.30 -24.11
N LEU A 189 -3.37 -1.01 -22.87
CA LEU A 189 -2.47 -0.62 -21.78
C LEU A 189 -1.63 -1.80 -21.23
N ALA A 190 -2.15 -3.03 -21.31
CA ALA A 190 -1.55 -4.22 -20.69
C ALA A 190 -0.05 -4.41 -20.97
N PRO A 191 0.49 -4.24 -22.20
CA PRO A 191 1.92 -4.38 -22.45
C PRO A 191 2.80 -3.37 -21.69
N VAL A 192 2.27 -2.18 -21.38
CA VAL A 192 2.98 -1.18 -20.57
C VAL A 192 2.99 -1.60 -19.10
N ILE A 193 1.88 -2.15 -18.60
CA ILE A 193 1.77 -2.68 -17.24
C ILE A 193 2.75 -3.85 -17.06
N ASP A 194 2.77 -4.79 -18.01
CA ASP A 194 3.67 -5.94 -17.97
C ASP A 194 5.15 -5.51 -17.98
N ALA A 195 5.51 -4.53 -18.82
CA ALA A 195 6.87 -3.99 -18.86
C ALA A 195 7.25 -3.27 -17.56
N LEU A 196 6.33 -2.51 -16.95
CA LEU A 196 6.57 -1.87 -15.66
C LEU A 196 6.72 -2.92 -14.55
N LEU A 197 5.91 -3.97 -14.54
CA LEU A 197 6.03 -5.06 -13.56
C LEU A 197 7.37 -5.78 -13.67
N GLU A 198 7.83 -6.07 -14.89
CA GLU A 198 9.13 -6.69 -15.13
C GLU A 198 10.27 -5.85 -14.55
N GLU A 199 10.30 -4.55 -14.88
CA GLU A 199 11.34 -3.63 -14.38
C GLU A 199 11.25 -3.43 -12.86
N LEU A 200 10.04 -3.38 -12.30
CA LEU A 200 9.83 -3.27 -10.86
C LEU A 200 10.27 -4.53 -10.10
N ALA A 201 10.05 -5.72 -10.67
CA ALA A 201 10.53 -6.99 -10.10
C ALA A 201 12.06 -7.04 -10.06
N ASP A 202 12.72 -6.56 -11.11
CA ASP A 202 14.18 -6.44 -11.16
C ASP A 202 14.73 -5.47 -10.10
N LEU A 203 13.98 -4.42 -9.76
CA LEU A 203 14.33 -3.46 -8.71
C LEU A 203 14.07 -3.99 -7.29
N GLY A 204 12.99 -4.76 -7.10
CA GLY A 204 12.57 -5.31 -5.81
C GLY A 204 13.27 -6.61 -5.41
N GLY A 205 14.05 -7.22 -6.31
CA GLY A 205 14.69 -8.54 -6.16
C GLY A 205 16.19 -8.53 -5.86
N LEU A 206 16.72 -7.48 -5.24
CA LEU A 206 18.04 -7.55 -4.57
C LEU A 206 17.91 -8.22 -3.20
#